data_AF-A0A965BI25-F1
#
_entry.id   AF-A0A965BI25-F1
#
_cell.length_a   1.000
_cell.length_b   1.000
_cell.length_c   1.000
_cell.angle_alpha   90.00
_cell.angle_beta   90.00
_cell.angle_gamma   90.00
#
_symmetry.space_group_name_H-M   'P 1'
#
loop_
_entity.id
_entity.type
_entity.pdbx_description
1 polymer ?
#
loop_
_entity_poly.entity_id
_entity_poly.type
_entity_poly.pdbx_seq_one_letter_code
_entity_poly.pdbx_strand_id
1 'polypeptide(L)' 'MAASKGGLGKTARSSTIFDREAGNKPSGHVCVSCTKPIIIREHLPVMQMPGRRMAHYHRACYQAS' A
#
# COMPACT_ATOMS: atom_id res chain seq x y z
N MET A 1 33.04 33.13 -22.04
CA MET A 1 33.07 31.77 -22.61
C MET A 1 32.72 30.77 -21.52
N ALA A 2 31.94 29.75 -21.89
CA ALA A 2 31.14 28.89 -21.04
C ALA A 2 31.91 27.71 -20.40
N ALA A 3 31.38 27.20 -19.28
CA ALA A 3 31.21 25.76 -19.04
C ALA A 3 30.30 25.51 -17.82
N SER A 4 28.98 25.40 -18.06
CA SER A 4 28.03 24.78 -17.13
C SER A 4 27.83 23.32 -17.57
N LYS A 5 28.32 22.33 -16.80
CA LYS A 5 27.81 20.94 -16.85
C LYS A 5 28.46 20.00 -15.83
N GLY A 6 27.63 19.24 -15.13
CA GLY A 6 27.95 17.91 -14.59
C GLY A 6 28.42 17.92 -13.13
N GLY A 7 27.80 17.23 -12.18
CA GLY A 7 26.75 16.24 -12.27
C GLY A 7 26.04 16.13 -10.92
N LEU A 8 24.71 16.07 -10.98
CA LEU A 8 23.86 15.78 -9.85
C LEU A 8 24.33 14.49 -9.14
N GLY A 9 24.43 14.59 -7.82
CA GLY A 9 24.91 13.55 -6.93
C GLY A 9 24.26 12.20 -7.18
N LYS A 10 25.09 11.22 -7.51
CA LYS A 10 24.74 9.80 -7.41
C LYS A 10 24.92 9.37 -5.95
N THR A 11 24.11 9.93 -5.06
CA THR A 11 23.93 9.32 -3.74
C THR A 11 23.08 8.07 -3.93
N ALA A 12 23.62 6.97 -3.43
CA ALA A 12 23.08 5.62 -3.48
C ALA A 12 21.56 5.53 -3.32
N ARG A 13 20.91 4.68 -4.12
CA ARG A 13 19.65 4.06 -3.73
C ARG A 13 19.73 2.56 -3.95
N SER A 14 20.48 1.91 -3.06
CA SER A 14 20.33 0.48 -2.78
C SER A 14 18.90 0.24 -2.30
N SER A 15 18.02 -0.23 -3.17
CA SER A 15 16.71 -0.76 -2.76
C SER A 15 16.06 -1.62 -3.83
N THR A 16 16.77 -2.62 -4.36
CA THR A 16 16.16 -3.71 -5.16
C THR A 16 15.65 -4.87 -4.28
N ILE A 17 15.76 -4.77 -2.95
CA ILE A 17 15.30 -5.80 -1.99
C ILE A 17 14.06 -5.35 -1.17
N PHE A 18 13.66 -4.08 -1.21
CA PHE A 18 12.58 -3.55 -0.36
C PHE A 18 11.15 -3.84 -0.84
N ASP A 19 10.95 -4.30 -2.08
CA ASP A 19 9.61 -4.41 -2.66
C ASP A 19 8.87 -5.69 -2.24
N ARG A 20 9.60 -6.75 -1.86
CA ARG A 20 9.00 -8.04 -1.51
C ARG A 20 8.48 -8.09 -0.08
N GLU A 21 9.14 -7.40 0.86
CA GLU A 21 8.69 -7.27 2.25
C GLU A 21 7.60 -6.20 2.46
N ALA A 22 7.54 -5.18 1.59
CA ALA A 22 6.53 -4.14 1.69
C ALA A 22 5.09 -4.70 1.60
N GLY A 23 4.90 -5.79 0.85
CA GLY A 23 3.61 -6.42 0.69
C GLY A 23 3.11 -7.25 1.89
N ASN A 24 4.00 -7.63 2.82
CA ASN A 24 3.64 -8.48 3.96
C ASN A 24 3.36 -7.68 5.25
N LYS A 25 3.45 -6.36 5.19
CA LYS A 25 3.16 -5.50 6.34
C LYS A 25 1.65 -5.41 6.58
N PRO A 26 1.22 -5.30 7.85
CA PRO A 26 -0.16 -4.98 8.15
C PRO A 26 -0.49 -3.57 7.60
N SER A 27 -1.65 -3.42 6.99
CA SER A 27 -2.17 -2.15 6.49
C SER A 27 -2.54 -1.18 7.63
N GLY A 28 -2.57 -1.66 8.88
CA GLY A 28 -3.07 -0.90 10.03
C GLY A 28 -4.59 -0.87 10.13
N HIS A 29 -5.28 -1.50 9.19
CA HIS A 29 -6.73 -1.63 9.15
C HIS A 29 -7.18 -3.07 9.41
N VAL A 30 -8.39 -3.20 9.96
CA VAL A 30 -9.05 -4.49 10.26
C VAL A 30 -10.18 -4.71 9.27
N CYS A 31 -10.34 -5.96 8.82
CA CYS A 31 -11.42 -6.33 7.92
C CYS A 31 -12.77 -6.29 8.61
N VAL A 32 -13.73 -5.59 8.00
CA VAL A 32 -15.09 -5.48 8.55
C VAL A 32 -15.84 -6.82 8.52
N SER A 33 -15.54 -7.70 7.56
CA SER A 33 -16.22 -9.00 7.41
C SER A 33 -15.73 -10.06 8.40
N CYS A 34 -14.41 -10.21 8.57
CA CYS A 34 -13.83 -11.31 9.36
C CYS A 34 -13.05 -10.86 10.60
N THR A 35 -13.05 -9.55 10.90
CA THR A 35 -12.40 -8.91 12.07
C THR A 35 -10.90 -9.17 12.24
N LYS A 36 -10.23 -9.71 11.21
CA LYS A 36 -8.79 -9.95 11.20
C LYS A 36 -8.02 -8.75 10.64
N PRO A 37 -6.77 -8.51 11.09
CA PRO A 37 -5.91 -7.49 10.49
C PRO A 37 -5.68 -7.78 9.00
N ILE A 38 -5.64 -6.72 8.19
CA ILE A 38 -5.43 -6.83 6.75
C ILE A 38 -3.97 -6.55 6.43
N ILE A 39 -3.33 -7.41 5.65
CA ILE A 39 -2.01 -7.10 5.07
C ILE A 39 -2.18 -6.15 3.88
N ILE A 40 -1.19 -5.29 3.63
CA ILE A 40 -1.26 -4.26 2.57
C ILE A 40 -1.61 -4.89 1.21
N ARG A 41 -1.07 -6.07 0.89
CA ARG A 41 -1.38 -6.81 -0.36
C ARG A 41 -2.84 -7.21 -0.52
N GLU A 42 -3.55 -7.43 0.57
CA GLU A 42 -4.94 -7.89 0.56
C GLU A 42 -5.94 -6.79 0.92
N HIS A 43 -5.45 -5.57 1.20
CA HIS A 43 -6.26 -4.44 1.60
C HIS A 43 -7.13 -3.96 0.44
N LEU A 44 -8.44 -4.02 0.65
CA LEU A 44 -9.43 -3.46 -0.24
C LEU A 44 -10.25 -2.40 0.51
N PRO A 45 -9.96 -1.12 0.31
CA PRO A 45 -10.81 -0.05 0.81
C PRO A 45 -12.03 0.10 -0.12
N VAL A 46 -13.22 -0.04 0.45
CA VAL A 46 -14.50 0.11 -0.26
C VAL A 46 -15.28 1.25 0.38
N MET A 47 -15.83 2.12 -0.46
CA MET A 47 -16.67 3.21 0.00
C MET A 47 -18.10 2.71 0.18
N GLN A 48 -18.58 2.64 1.42
CA GLN A 48 -19.96 2.26 1.71
C GLN A 48 -20.90 3.46 1.62
N MET A 49 -22.04 3.25 0.96
CA MET A 49 -23.16 4.19 0.87
C MET A 49 -24.43 3.54 1.44
N PRO A 50 -25.32 4.29 2.10
CA PRO A 50 -25.29 5.73 2.37
C PRO A 50 -24.33 6.11 3.52
N GLY A 51 -23.74 7.31 3.47
CA GLY A 51 -22.92 7.85 4.57
C GLY A 51 -21.41 8.02 4.30
N ARG A 52 -20.93 7.72 3.09
CA ARG A 52 -19.53 7.95 2.65
C ARG A 52 -18.48 7.43 3.66
N ARG A 53 -18.72 6.26 4.25
CA ARG A 53 -17.78 5.65 5.19
C ARG A 53 -16.82 4.75 4.42
N MET A 54 -15.52 4.90 4.69
CA MET A 54 -14.52 4.00 4.16
C MET A 54 -14.54 2.72 5.01
N ALA A 55 -14.83 1.60 4.36
CA ALA A 55 -14.77 0.28 4.98
C ALA A 55 -13.59 -0.50 4.40
N HIS A 56 -12.90 -1.23 5.25
CA HIS A 56 -11.73 -1.98 4.85
C HIS A 56 -12.07 -3.47 4.87
N TYR A 57 -11.80 -4.14 3.76
CA TYR A 57 -12.03 -5.57 3.62
C TYR A 57 -10.76 -6.25 3.14
N HIS A 58 -10.63 -7.55 3.41
CA HIS A 58 -9.76 -8.39 2.59
C HIS A 58 -10.39 -8.54 1.21
N ARG A 59 -9.57 -8.55 0.16
CA ARG A 59 -10.04 -8.85 -1.21
C ARG A 59 -10.86 -10.15 -1.28
N ALA A 60 -10.40 -11.20 -0.60
CA ALA A 60 -11.09 -12.47 -0.54
C ALA A 60 -12.44 -12.39 0.18
N CYS A 61 -12.52 -11.67 1.31
CA CYS A 61 -13.78 -11.50 2.06
C CYS A 61 -14.81 -10.67 1.28
N TYR A 62 -14.37 -9.66 0.54
CA TYR A 62 -15.26 -8.85 -0.29
C TYR A 62 -15.80 -9.62 -1.49
N GLN A 63 -14.99 -10.47 -2.14
CA GLN A 63 -15.45 -11.30 -3.27
C GLN A 63 -16.33 -12.48 -2.86
N ALA A 64 -16.22 -12.94 -1.62
CA ALA A 64 -17.03 -14.03 -1.08
C ALA A 64 -18.37 -13.57 -0.47
N SER A 65 -18.60 -12.25 -0.38
CA SER A 65 -19.83 -11.64 0.16
C SER A 65 -20.82 -11.29 -0.96
#